data_AF-A0A5K0X2V2-F1
#
_entry.id   AF-A0A5K0X2V2-F1
#
_cell.length_a   1.000
_cell.length_b   1.000
_cell.length_c   1.000
_cell.angle_alpha   90.00
_cell.angle_beta   90.00
_cell.angle_gamma   90.00
#
_symmetry.space_group_name_H-M   'P 1'
#
loop_
_entity.id
_entity.type
_entity.pdbx_description
1 polymer ?
#
loop_
_entity_poly.entity_id
_entity_poly.type
_entity_poly.pdbx_seq_one_letter_code
_entity_poly.pdbx_strand_id
1 'polypeptide(L)' 'GGKKVTRVEVTLDGGETWLVCNLNRPEKPNKYGKYWCWCFWSLDVEVLQLLGAKEIAVRAWDQTHNTQPEKLIWNLM' A
#
# COMPACT_ATOMS: atom_id res chain seq x y z
N GLY A 1 0.09 -13.72 -11.67
CA GLY A 1 0.01 -13.49 -10.21
C GLY A 1 1.37 -13.70 -9.55
N GLY A 2 1.43 -13.60 -8.22
CA GLY A 2 2.65 -13.84 -7.44
C GLY A 2 3.65 -12.68 -7.44
N LYS A 3 3.19 -11.46 -7.76
CA LYS A 3 4.05 -10.27 -7.84
C LYS A 3 4.23 -9.68 -6.44
N LYS A 4 5.47 -9.44 -6.05
CA LYS A 4 5.81 -8.85 -4.76
C LYS A 4 5.29 -7.41 -4.68
N VAL A 5 4.59 -7.07 -3.60
CA VAL A 5 4.36 -5.67 -3.21
C VAL A 5 5.70 -5.09 -2.74
N THR A 6 6.20 -4.08 -3.43
CA THR A 6 7.51 -3.47 -3.18
C THR A 6 7.44 -2.26 -2.26
N ARG A 7 6.34 -1.50 -2.32
CA ARG A 7 6.17 -0.26 -1.58
C ARG A 7 4.69 -0.04 -1.26
N VAL A 8 4.41 0.45 -0.06
CA VAL A 8 3.08 0.89 0.38
C VAL A 8 3.25 2.29 0.93
N GLU A 9 2.34 3.18 0.57
CA GLU A 9 2.33 4.56 1.02
C GLU A 9 0.96 4.95 1.53
N VAL A 10 0.93 5.81 2.54
CA VAL A 10 -0.28 6.38 3.12
C VAL A 10 -0.22 7.90 2.99
N THR A 11 -1.37 8.50 2.68
CA THR A 11 -1.57 9.95 2.72
C THR A 11 -2.57 10.30 3.81
N LEU A 12 -2.36 11.46 4.44
CA LEU A 12 -3.25 12.08 5.44
C LEU A 12 -3.83 13.42 4.95
N ASP A 13 -3.48 13.83 3.73
CA ASP A 13 -3.76 15.14 3.14
C ASP A 13 -4.41 15.03 1.75
N GLY A 14 -5.10 13.91 1.50
CA GLY A 14 -5.83 13.68 0.24
C GLY A 14 -4.95 13.48 -0.99
N GLY A 15 -3.72 13.00 -0.78
CA GLY A 15 -2.80 12.60 -1.83
C GLY A 15 -1.79 13.66 -2.25
N GLU A 16 -1.72 14.80 -1.57
CA GLU A 16 -0.69 15.81 -1.78
C GLU A 16 0.68 15.29 -1.37
N THR A 17 0.78 14.64 -0.20
CA THR A 17 2.00 14.00 0.30
C THR A 17 1.76 12.54 0.69
N TRP A 18 2.84 11.75 0.63
CA TRP A 18 2.80 10.30 0.82
C TRP A 18 3.92 9.84 1.76
N LEU A 19 3.53 9.13 2.81
CA LEU A 19 4.41 8.56 3.82
C LEU A 19 4.66 7.08 3.52
N VAL A 20 5.93 6.68 3.46
CA VAL A 20 6.32 5.29 3.14
C VAL A 20 6.13 4.40 4.36
N CYS A 21 5.41 3.30 4.18
CA CYS A 21 5.13 2.33 5.24
C CYS A 21 6.25 1.28 5.39
N ASN A 22 6.37 0.73 6.59
CA ASN A 22 7.17 -0.45 6.86
C ASN A 22 6.44 -1.70 6.37
N LEU A 23 7.13 -2.58 5.63
CA LEU A 23 6.52 -3.80 5.07
C LEU A 23 7.01 -5.05 5.79
N ASN A 24 6.08 -5.75 6.44
CA ASN A 24 6.31 -7.03 7.08
C ASN A 24 5.74 -8.18 6.24
N ARG A 25 6.58 -9.17 5.93
CA ARG A 25 6.24 -10.36 5.14
C ARG A 25 6.57 -11.61 5.95
N PRO A 26 5.60 -12.18 6.67
CA PRO A 26 5.83 -13.43 7.39
C PRO A 26 6.09 -14.59 6.42
N GLU A 27 5.40 -14.58 5.28
CA GLU A 27 5.50 -15.63 4.26
C GLU A 27 6.67 -15.39 3.30
N LYS A 28 7.46 -16.45 3.08
CA LYS A 28 8.60 -16.43 2.15
C LYS A 28 8.12 -16.67 0.72
N PRO A 29 8.86 -16.17 -0.29
CA PRO A 29 8.58 -16.54 -1.68
C PRO A 29 8.78 -18.04 -1.91
N ASN A 30 8.10 -18.58 -2.91
CA ASN A 30 8.40 -19.94 -3.38
C ASN A 30 9.78 -20.02 -4.06
N LYS A 31 10.19 -21.22 -4.47
CA LYS A 31 11.46 -21.47 -5.19
C LYS A 31 11.64 -20.69 -6.50
N TYR A 32 10.58 -20.08 -7.03
CA TYR A 32 10.59 -19.26 -8.25
C TYR A 32 10.44 -17.76 -7.97
N GLY A 33 10.61 -17.32 -6.72
CA GLY A 33 10.53 -15.91 -6.33
C GLY A 33 9.11 -15.33 -6.36
N LYS A 34 8.06 -16.18 -6.31
CA LYS A 34 6.66 -15.73 -6.33
C LYS A 34 6.13 -15.51 -4.91
N TYR A 35 5.43 -14.40 -4.72
CA TYR A 35 4.79 -13.99 -3.47
C TYR A 35 3.28 -14.16 -3.60
N TRP A 36 2.74 -15.27 -3.10
CA TRP A 36 1.32 -15.61 -3.23
C TRP A 36 0.46 -15.11 -2.07
N CYS A 37 1.08 -14.89 -0.92
CA CYS A 37 0.41 -14.38 0.26
C CYS A 37 0.47 -12.85 0.29
N TRP A 38 -0.51 -12.25 0.97
CA TRP A 38 -0.48 -10.83 1.32
C TRP A 38 0.73 -10.48 2.20
N CYS A 39 0.99 -9.18 2.31
CA CYS A 39 1.95 -8.64 3.27
C CYS A 39 1.24 -7.70 4.24
N PHE A 40 1.79 -7.58 5.44
CA PHE A 40 1.37 -6.58 6.40
C PHE A 40 2.18 -5.31 6.19
N TRP A 41 1.57 -4.17 6.49
CA TRP A 41 2.25 -2.89 6.50
C TRP A 41 1.87 -2.11 7.76
N SER A 42 2.77 -1.27 8.22
CA SER A 42 2.55 -0.38 9.35
C SER A 42 3.20 0.98 9.11
N LEU A 43 2.61 2.01 9.70
CA LEU A 43 3.13 3.37 9.67
C LEU A 43 2.84 4.02 11.02
N ASP A 44 3.90 4.55 11.65
CA ASP A 44 3.77 5.34 12.86
C ASP A 44 3.55 6.80 12.47
N VAL A 45 2.45 7.40 12.95
CA VAL A 45 2.08 8.79 12.68
C VAL A 45 1.82 9.53 13.98
N GLU A 46 2.11 10.83 14.01
CA GLU A 46 1.80 11.65 15.17
C GLU A 46 0.28 11.81 15.31
N VAL A 47 -0.22 11.70 16.55
CA VAL A 47 -1.65 11.83 16.86
C VAL A 47 -2.21 13.18 16.39
N LEU A 48 -1.41 14.26 16.43
CA LEU A 48 -1.82 15.57 15.96
C LEU A 48 -2.04 15.62 14.44
N GLN A 49 -1.20 14.93 13.66
CA GLN A 49 -1.39 14.81 12.21
C GLN A 49 -2.67 14.03 11.89
N LEU A 50 -2.94 12.98 12.67
CA LEU A 50 -4.17 12.19 12.54
C LEU A 50 -5.42 13.00 12.89
N LEU A 51 -5.35 13.86 13.92
CA LEU A 51 -6.46 14.72 14.33
C LEU A 51 -6.84 15.73 13.24
N GLY A 52 -5.85 16.23 12.49
CA GLY A 52 -6.06 17.15 11.38
C GLY A 52 -6.44 16.48 10.06
N ALA A 53 -6.25 15.16 9.95
CA ALA A 53 -6.51 14.41 8.73
C ALA A 53 -8.02 14.32 8.46
N LYS A 54 -8.46 14.83 7.30
CA LYS A 54 -9.85 14.68 6.85
C LYS A 54 -10.12 13.30 6.26
N GLU A 55 -9.09 12.70 5.67
CA GLU A 55 -9.14 11.37 5.11
C GLU A 55 -7.78 10.69 5.20
N ILE A 56 -7.80 9.36 5.16
CA ILE A 56 -6.62 8.52 5.10
C ILE A 56 -6.78 7.62 3.89
N ALA A 57 -5.83 7.69 2.96
CA ALA A 57 -5.80 6.81 1.81
C ALA A 57 -4.47 6.06 1.73
N VAL A 58 -4.50 4.89 1.12
CA VAL A 58 -3.34 4.00 0.98
C VAL A 58 -3.21 3.52 -0.45
N ARG A 59 -1.96 3.41 -0.93
CA ARG A 59 -1.65 2.79 -2.22
C ARG A 59 -0.43 1.88 -2.12
N ALA A 60 -0.37 0.92 -3.01
CA ALA A 60 0.70 -0.06 -3.10
C ALA A 60 1.25 -0.14 -4.52
N TRP A 61 2.55 -0.43 -4.62
CA TRP A 61 3.20 -0.79 -5.87
C TRP A 61 3.68 -2.23 -5.86
N ASP A 62 3.53 -2.90 -7.00
CA ASP A 62 4.14 -4.20 -7.24
C ASP A 62 5.55 -4.09 -7.87
N GLN A 63 6.25 -5.21 -7.95
CA GLN A 63 7.58 -5.30 -8.57
C GLN A 63 7.64 -4.98 -10.07
N THR A 64 6.49 -4.82 -10.71
CA THR A 64 6.37 -4.40 -12.11
C THR A 64 5.85 -2.96 -12.21
N HIS A 65 5.89 -2.21 -11.10
CA HIS A 65 5.45 -0.82 -11.00
C HIS A 65 3.96 -0.58 -11.29
N ASN A 66 3.09 -1.59 -11.15
CA ASN A 66 1.65 -1.34 -11.18
C ASN A 66 1.20 -0.72 -9.86
N THR A 67 0.25 0.21 -9.95
CA THR A 67 -0.40 0.89 -8.82
C THR A 67 -1.91 0.78 -8.92
N GLN A 68 -2.60 1.04 -7.81
CA GLN A 68 -4.05 1.24 -7.80
C GLN A 68 -4.42 2.57 -8.50
N PRO A 69 -5.53 2.61 -9.25
CA PRO A 69 -6.06 3.86 -9.78
C PRO A 69 -6.59 4.75 -8.65
N GLU A 70 -6.50 6.07 -8.83
CA GLU A 70 -7.02 7.05 -7.86
C GLU A 70 -8.55 7.03 -7.79
N LYS A 71 -9.20 6.90 -8.95
CA LYS A 71 -10.67 6.86 -9.06
C LYS A 71 -11.15 5.42 -9.14
N LEU A 72 -12.31 5.17 -8.55
CA LEU A 72 -13.00 3.89 -8.67
C LEU A 72 -13.24 3.55 -10.14
N ILE A 73 -12.85 2.35 -10.54
CA ILE A 73 -13.21 1.77 -11.84
C ILE A 73 -14.41 0.86 -11.60
N TRP A 74 -15.61 1.44 -11.69
CA TRP A 74 -16.86 0.68 -11.56
C TRP A 74 -17.13 -0.12 -12.83
N ASN A 75 -17.60 -1.36 -12.67
CA ASN A 75 -18.06 -2.19 -13.77
C ASN A 75 -19.32 -2.97 -13.32
N LEU A 76 -20.07 -3.53 -14.27
CA LEU A 76 -21.35 -4.20 -14.00
C LEU A 76 -21.20 -5.50 -13.19
N MET A 77 -20.03 -6.16 -13.28
CA MET A 77 -19.72 -7.40 -12.56
C MET A 77 -19.03 -7.14 -11.22
#